data_AF-A0A554KMY4-F1
#
_entry.id   AF-A0A554KMY4-F1
#
_cell.length_a   1.000
_cell.length_b   1.000
_cell.length_c   1.000
_cell.angle_alpha   90.00
_cell.angle_beta   90.00
_cell.angle_gamma   90.00
#
_symmetry.space_group_name_H-M   'P 1'
#
loop_
_entity.id
_entity.type
_entity.pdbx_description
1 polymer ?
#
loop_
_entity_poly.entity_id
_entity_poly.type
_entity_poly.pdbx_seq_one_letter_code
_entity_poly.pdbx_strand_id
1 'polypeptide(L)'
;MDKTSEGKLLELVTRISSDPFPIKDLVLYLVGQTADNQWSVIGRAEELYARHWGCLPKICLAESQFPPEKRKYPNFAVDWKNIMTRRGLRVDSFTTFRFPEGPVEHTGTEMMGLVAHAKEQSWEDVVLIATPWHQLRSFLSAVAATKKIGYPLRLWSCPGNALSWTEQSVHSQGVQTGSRADFIHAELDKVKAYSARGDISTIEEGIEYLNWRDAQGWEDAPK
;
A
#
# COMPACT_ATOMS: atom_id res chain seq x y z
N MET A 1 16.60 -13.95 13.60
CA MET A 1 17.35 -13.12 12.64
C MET A 1 18.74 -12.93 13.22
N ASP A 2 19.79 -12.87 12.41
CA ASP A 2 21.09 -12.41 12.93
C ASP A 2 21.08 -10.87 13.06
N LYS A 3 22.05 -10.30 13.76
CA LYS A 3 22.14 -8.85 13.98
C LYS A 3 22.14 -8.03 12.68
N THR A 4 22.70 -8.60 11.61
CA THR A 4 22.75 -7.98 10.28
C THR A 4 21.36 -7.90 9.66
N SER A 5 20.57 -8.96 9.77
CA SER A 5 19.19 -9.03 9.29
C SER A 5 18.26 -8.11 10.08
N GLU A 6 18.44 -8.02 11.40
CA GLU A 6 17.68 -7.08 12.25
C GLU A 6 18.01 -5.62 11.91
N GLY A 7 19.28 -5.31 11.65
CA GLY A 7 19.72 -3.99 11.22
C GLY A 7 19.09 -3.55 9.91
N LYS A 8 19.06 -4.43 8.90
CA LYS A 8 18.41 -4.16 7.61
C LYS A 8 16.90 -4.01 7.73
N LEU A 9 16.24 -4.84 8.54
CA LEU A 9 14.80 -4.68 8.80
C LEU A 9 14.51 -3.31 9.42
N LEU A 10 15.31 -2.91 10.42
CA LEU A 10 15.18 -1.60 11.05
C LEU A 10 15.42 -0.46 10.05
N GLU A 11 16.44 -0.57 9.20
CA GLU A 11 16.70 0.40 8.14
C GLU A 11 15.50 0.54 7.21
N LEU A 12 15.03 -0.59 6.64
CA LEU A 12 13.91 -0.58 5.71
C LEU A 12 12.66 0.03 6.34
N VAL A 13 12.27 -0.44 7.54
CA VAL A 13 11.10 0.08 8.27
C VAL A 13 11.24 1.57 8.55
N THR A 14 12.43 2.05 8.90
CA THR A 14 12.69 3.47 9.16
C THR A 14 12.52 4.31 7.89
N ARG A 15 13.09 3.87 6.77
CA ARG A 15 13.01 4.56 5.48
C ARG A 15 11.56 4.63 4.99
N ILE A 16 10.83 3.51 5.00
CA ILE A 16 9.44 3.50 4.52
C ILE A 16 8.48 4.23 5.47
N SER A 17 8.83 4.40 6.74
CA SER A 17 8.00 5.14 7.71
C SER A 17 8.19 6.66 7.61
N SER A 18 9.32 7.10 7.05
CA SER A 18 9.73 8.50 6.96
C SER A 18 10.07 8.91 5.52
N ASP A 19 9.44 8.26 4.54
CA ASP A 19 9.81 8.36 3.14
C ASP A 19 9.49 9.76 2.57
N PRO A 20 10.46 10.49 1.99
CA PRO A 20 10.16 11.74 1.33
C PRO A 20 9.56 11.47 -0.05
N PHE A 21 8.34 11.94 -0.32
CA PHE A 21 7.69 11.75 -1.62
C PHE A 21 7.52 13.07 -2.39
N PRO A 22 7.43 13.02 -3.75
CA PRO A 22 7.28 14.22 -4.57
C PRO A 22 5.95 14.93 -4.28
N ILE A 23 5.90 16.25 -4.48
CA ILE A 23 4.70 17.06 -4.18
C ILE A 23 3.81 17.35 -5.40
N LYS A 24 4.20 16.86 -6.58
CA LYS A 24 3.52 17.12 -7.86
C LYS A 24 3.05 15.82 -8.50
N ASP A 25 1.93 15.88 -9.22
CA ASP A 25 1.35 14.76 -9.99
C ASP A 25 1.13 13.49 -9.15
N LEU A 26 0.85 13.70 -7.86
CA LEU A 26 0.73 12.67 -6.85
C LEU A 26 -0.44 11.73 -7.14
N VAL A 27 -0.14 10.43 -7.22
CA VAL A 27 -1.14 9.37 -7.14
C VAL A 27 -1.06 8.71 -5.78
N LEU A 28 -2.07 8.93 -4.94
CA LEU A 28 -2.22 8.28 -3.65
C LEU A 28 -2.97 6.97 -3.84
N TYR A 29 -2.32 5.84 -3.57
CA TYR A 29 -2.98 4.56 -3.54
C TYR A 29 -3.31 4.15 -2.10
N LEU A 30 -4.59 3.91 -1.82
CA LEU A 30 -5.05 3.45 -0.50
C LEU A 30 -5.16 1.92 -0.52
N VAL A 31 -4.26 1.25 0.19
CA VAL A 31 -4.29 -0.20 0.35
C VAL A 31 -5.56 -0.60 1.10
N GLY A 32 -6.25 -1.61 0.59
CA GLY A 32 -7.53 -2.08 1.12
C GLY A 32 -7.47 -2.46 2.61
N GLN A 33 -8.47 -2.03 3.37
CA GLN A 33 -8.57 -2.25 4.82
C GLN A 33 -9.96 -2.73 5.25
N THR A 34 -10.04 -3.39 6.40
CA THR A 34 -11.33 -3.68 7.06
C THR A 34 -11.97 -2.39 7.59
N ALA A 35 -13.27 -2.44 7.91
CA ALA A 35 -13.99 -1.28 8.45
C ALA A 35 -13.33 -0.69 9.71
N ASP A 36 -12.79 -1.53 10.59
CA ASP A 36 -12.10 -1.11 11.81
C ASP A 36 -10.79 -0.35 11.53
N ASN A 37 -10.22 -0.50 10.34
CA ASN A 37 -8.90 0.01 9.99
C ASN A 37 -8.91 1.04 8.86
N GLN A 38 -10.01 1.19 8.13
CA GLN A 38 -10.11 2.07 6.95
C GLN A 38 -9.77 3.53 7.26
N TRP A 39 -10.08 4.01 8.47
CA TRP A 39 -9.80 5.39 8.87
C TRP A 39 -8.31 5.71 8.96
N SER A 40 -7.44 4.69 9.09
CA SER A 40 -6.00 4.88 9.00
C SER A 40 -5.60 5.43 7.62
N VAL A 41 -6.07 4.80 6.54
CA VAL A 41 -5.69 5.18 5.18
C VAL A 41 -6.53 6.34 4.65
N ILE A 42 -7.84 6.38 4.95
CA ILE A 42 -8.73 7.48 4.56
C ILE A 42 -8.30 8.79 5.24
N GLY A 43 -8.06 8.77 6.56
CA GLY A 43 -7.64 9.96 7.29
C GLY A 43 -6.34 10.54 6.76
N ARG A 44 -5.36 9.69 6.43
CA ARG A 44 -4.12 10.15 5.80
C ARG A 44 -4.34 10.73 4.41
N ALA A 45 -5.21 10.12 3.60
CA ALA A 45 -5.55 10.64 2.28
C ALA A 45 -6.18 12.04 2.37
N GLU A 46 -7.09 12.25 3.33
CA GLU A 46 -7.73 13.55 3.58
C GLU A 46 -6.72 14.62 4.02
N GLU A 47 -5.80 14.27 4.93
CA GLU A 47 -4.74 15.18 5.37
C GLU A 47 -3.83 15.61 4.22
N LEU A 48 -3.40 14.67 3.38
CA LEU A 48 -2.58 14.97 2.21
C LEU A 48 -3.36 15.82 1.21
N TYR A 49 -4.59 15.42 0.89
CA TYR A 49 -5.45 16.17 -0.03
C TYR A 49 -5.65 17.62 0.41
N ALA A 50 -5.87 17.87 1.71
CA ALA A 50 -6.05 19.21 2.26
C ALA A 50 -4.78 20.07 2.21
N ARG A 51 -3.59 19.46 2.27
CA ARG A 51 -2.29 20.18 2.24
C ARG A 51 -1.86 20.62 0.85
N HIS A 52 -2.37 19.99 -0.22
CA HIS A 52 -1.93 20.22 -1.61
C HIS A 52 -2.85 21.16 -2.40
N TRP A 53 -3.13 22.35 -1.86
CA TRP A 53 -3.98 23.35 -2.53
C TRP A 53 -3.36 23.80 -3.86
N GLY A 54 -4.04 23.50 -4.98
CA GLY A 54 -3.61 23.88 -6.34
C GLY A 54 -2.96 22.76 -7.18
N CYS A 55 -2.50 21.67 -6.55
CA CYS A 55 -1.96 20.48 -7.22
C CYS A 55 -2.58 19.23 -6.58
N LEU A 56 -3.91 19.12 -6.66
CA LEU A 56 -4.66 18.09 -5.95
C LEU A 56 -4.21 16.70 -6.40
N PRO A 57 -3.92 15.79 -5.45
CA PRO A 57 -3.52 14.44 -5.80
C PRO A 57 -4.69 13.66 -6.44
N LYS A 58 -4.36 12.73 -7.32
CA LYS A 58 -5.28 11.65 -7.73
C LYS A 58 -5.29 10.60 -6.62
N ILE A 59 -6.47 10.10 -6.28
CA ILE A 59 -6.68 9.02 -5.31
C ILE A 59 -7.08 7.78 -6.09
N CYS A 60 -6.22 6.77 -6.06
CA CYS A 60 -6.44 5.48 -6.69
C CYS A 60 -7.02 4.49 -5.68
N LEU A 61 -8.14 3.85 -6.03
CA LEU A 61 -8.84 2.88 -5.19
C LEU A 61 -9.03 1.57 -5.96
N ALA A 62 -8.83 0.43 -5.30
CA ALA A 62 -9.14 -0.85 -5.89
C ALA A 62 -10.64 -1.16 -5.83
N GLU A 63 -11.19 -1.65 -6.94
CA GLU A 63 -12.55 -2.14 -7.06
C GLU A 63 -12.55 -3.67 -6.92
N SER A 64 -13.29 -4.17 -5.92
CA SER A 64 -13.47 -5.60 -5.70
C SER A 64 -14.22 -6.25 -6.86
N GLN A 65 -13.77 -7.42 -7.30
CA GLN A 65 -14.44 -8.21 -8.32
C GLN A 65 -15.52 -9.14 -7.74
N PHE A 66 -15.47 -9.42 -6.43
CA PHE A 66 -16.43 -10.32 -5.83
C PHE A 66 -17.83 -9.70 -5.73
N PRO A 67 -18.89 -10.51 -5.87
CA PRO A 67 -20.24 -10.04 -5.61
C PRO A 67 -20.40 -9.69 -4.12
N PRO A 68 -21.26 -8.71 -3.75
CA PRO A 68 -21.32 -8.13 -2.40
C PRO A 68 -21.37 -9.15 -1.26
N GLU A 69 -22.10 -10.25 -1.43
CA GLU A 69 -22.28 -11.31 -0.44
C GLU A 69 -21.04 -12.18 -0.20
N LYS A 70 -20.06 -12.15 -1.12
CA LYS A 70 -18.78 -12.86 -1.00
C LYS A 70 -17.61 -11.95 -0.65
N ARG A 71 -17.85 -10.63 -0.61
CA ARG A 71 -16.80 -9.66 -0.29
C ARG A 71 -16.43 -9.76 1.18
N LYS A 72 -15.13 -9.81 1.43
CA LYS A 72 -14.57 -9.76 2.79
C LYS A 72 -14.00 -8.39 3.14
N TYR A 73 -14.06 -7.46 2.19
CA TYR A 73 -13.68 -6.07 2.31
C TYR A 73 -14.79 -5.17 1.72
N PRO A 74 -14.92 -3.92 2.17
CA PRO A 74 -15.73 -2.92 1.47
C PRO A 74 -15.34 -2.82 -0.01
N ASN A 75 -16.29 -2.41 -0.88
CA ASN A 75 -15.90 -2.03 -2.23
C ASN A 75 -15.32 -0.62 -2.17
N PHE A 76 -14.01 -0.51 -2.01
CA PHE A 76 -13.33 0.76 -1.76
C PHE A 76 -13.64 1.81 -2.83
N ALA A 77 -13.65 1.41 -4.10
CA ALA A 77 -13.99 2.27 -5.24
C ALA A 77 -15.38 2.93 -5.14
N VAL A 78 -16.33 2.29 -4.43
CA VAL A 78 -17.68 2.81 -4.20
C VAL A 78 -17.80 3.41 -2.80
N ASP A 79 -17.55 2.61 -1.77
CA ASP A 79 -17.80 2.94 -0.37
C ASP A 79 -16.87 4.05 0.12
N TRP A 80 -15.57 3.92 -0.09
CA TRP A 80 -14.61 4.93 0.37
C TRP A 80 -14.68 6.19 -0.48
N LYS A 81 -14.89 6.06 -1.80
CA LYS A 81 -15.15 7.22 -2.66
C LYS A 81 -16.35 8.02 -2.18
N ASN A 82 -17.46 7.36 -1.83
CA ASN A 82 -18.65 8.02 -1.29
C ASN A 82 -18.37 8.69 0.07
N ILE A 83 -17.67 8.02 0.98
CA ILE A 83 -17.29 8.58 2.29
C ILE A 83 -16.44 9.85 2.09
N MET A 84 -15.37 9.76 1.31
CA MET A 84 -14.45 10.87 1.08
C MET A 84 -15.10 12.04 0.33
N THR A 85 -15.96 11.76 -0.65
CA THR A 85 -16.72 12.80 -1.38
C THR A 85 -17.63 13.57 -0.43
N ARG A 86 -18.35 12.89 0.47
CA ARG A 86 -19.18 13.54 1.50
C ARG A 86 -18.36 14.38 2.48
N ARG A 87 -17.07 14.12 2.58
CA ARG A 87 -16.11 14.85 3.43
C ARG A 87 -15.35 15.94 2.69
N GLY A 88 -15.72 16.22 1.43
CA GLY A 88 -15.26 17.38 0.67
C GLY A 88 -14.16 17.09 -0.37
N LEU A 89 -13.77 15.83 -0.56
CA LEU A 89 -12.87 15.47 -1.66
C LEU A 89 -13.63 15.53 -3.00
N ARG A 90 -12.98 16.01 -4.06
CA ARG A 90 -13.65 16.17 -5.35
C ARG A 90 -13.80 14.82 -6.06
N VAL A 91 -14.94 14.63 -6.71
CA VAL A 91 -15.26 13.38 -7.43
C VAL A 91 -14.27 13.08 -8.56
N ASP A 92 -13.73 14.12 -9.20
CA ASP A 92 -12.75 14.02 -10.30
C ASP A 92 -11.33 13.70 -9.81
N SER A 93 -11.08 13.71 -8.50
CA SER A 93 -9.81 13.28 -7.93
C SER A 93 -9.66 11.76 -7.85
N PHE A 94 -10.73 10.99 -8.11
CA PHE A 94 -10.68 9.53 -7.96
C PHE A 94 -10.43 8.81 -9.28
N THR A 95 -9.52 7.84 -9.25
CA THR A 95 -9.33 6.82 -10.28
C THR A 95 -9.45 5.44 -9.64
N THR A 96 -9.78 4.43 -10.43
CA THR A 96 -10.02 3.08 -9.92
C THR A 96 -9.47 2.04 -10.88
N PHE A 97 -8.95 0.95 -10.33
CA PHE A 97 -8.69 -0.27 -11.10
C PHE A 97 -9.42 -1.44 -10.47
N ARG A 98 -9.69 -2.47 -11.27
CA ARG A 98 -10.27 -3.71 -10.75
C ARG A 98 -9.16 -4.62 -10.26
N PHE A 99 -9.36 -5.24 -9.10
CA PHE A 99 -8.49 -6.34 -8.66
C PHE A 99 -8.27 -7.34 -9.80
N PRO A 100 -7.09 -7.95 -9.97
CA PRO A 100 -6.94 -9.04 -10.92
C PRO A 100 -7.90 -10.19 -10.62
N GLU A 101 -8.36 -10.89 -11.66
CA GLU A 101 -9.21 -12.07 -11.49
C GLU A 101 -8.48 -13.14 -10.64
N GLY A 102 -9.18 -13.72 -9.67
CA GLY A 102 -8.61 -14.72 -8.79
C GLY A 102 -9.59 -15.25 -7.75
N PRO A 103 -9.23 -16.35 -7.05
CA PRO A 103 -10.12 -16.98 -6.07
C PRO A 103 -10.23 -16.19 -4.77
N VAL A 104 -9.26 -15.31 -4.47
CA VAL A 104 -9.20 -14.51 -3.24
C VAL A 104 -8.54 -13.16 -3.53
N GLU A 105 -9.09 -12.08 -2.96
CA GLU A 105 -8.47 -10.76 -2.91
C GLU A 105 -7.48 -10.70 -1.73
N HIS A 106 -6.20 -10.53 -2.03
CA HIS A 106 -5.17 -10.31 -1.02
C HIS A 106 -4.16 -9.25 -1.47
N THR A 107 -3.31 -8.78 -0.56
CA THR A 107 -2.36 -7.68 -0.83
C THR A 107 -1.47 -7.95 -2.06
N GLY A 108 -0.99 -9.18 -2.25
CA GLY A 108 -0.21 -9.53 -3.45
C GLY A 108 -0.95 -9.27 -4.78
N THR A 109 -2.18 -9.77 -4.95
CA THR A 109 -2.98 -9.54 -6.16
C THR A 109 -3.37 -8.06 -6.30
N GLU A 110 -3.62 -7.40 -5.16
CA GLU A 110 -3.87 -5.95 -5.12
C GLU A 110 -2.72 -5.16 -5.74
N MET A 111 -1.49 -5.43 -5.32
CA MET A 111 -0.30 -4.74 -5.82
C MET A 111 -0.02 -5.04 -7.31
N MET A 112 -0.30 -6.27 -7.76
CA MET A 112 -0.22 -6.61 -9.19
C MET A 112 -1.20 -5.77 -10.02
N GLY A 113 -2.44 -5.63 -9.55
CA GLY A 113 -3.45 -4.79 -10.20
C GLY A 113 -3.04 -3.32 -10.23
N LEU A 114 -2.53 -2.80 -9.10
CA LEU A 114 -2.04 -1.43 -9.00
C LEU A 114 -0.92 -1.14 -10.01
N VAL A 115 0.11 -1.98 -10.06
CA VAL A 115 1.26 -1.77 -10.94
C VAL A 115 0.87 -1.93 -12.41
N ALA A 116 0.00 -2.88 -12.74
CA ALA A 116 -0.51 -3.03 -14.10
C ALA A 116 -1.31 -1.79 -14.54
N HIS A 117 -2.18 -1.29 -13.66
CA HIS A 117 -2.92 -0.07 -13.92
C HIS A 117 -2.01 1.16 -14.03
N ALA A 118 -1.02 1.29 -13.16
CA ALA A 118 -0.01 2.35 -13.24
C ALA A 118 0.72 2.33 -14.59
N LYS A 119 1.07 1.15 -15.10
CA LYS A 119 1.66 0.97 -16.44
C LYS A 119 0.72 1.43 -17.55
N GLU A 120 -0.55 1.02 -17.50
CA GLU A 120 -1.56 1.45 -18.48
C GLU A 120 -1.77 2.97 -18.48
N GLN A 121 -1.72 3.59 -17.30
CA GLN A 121 -1.88 5.03 -17.13
C GLN A 121 -0.57 5.82 -17.26
N SER A 122 0.55 5.14 -17.52
CA SER A 122 1.90 5.72 -17.59
C SER A 122 2.26 6.54 -16.33
N TRP A 123 1.88 6.06 -15.15
CA TRP A 123 2.25 6.69 -13.88
C TRP A 123 3.69 6.36 -13.52
N GLU A 124 4.48 7.40 -13.28
CA GLU A 124 5.86 7.19 -12.83
C GLU A 124 5.97 7.07 -11.31
N ASP A 125 5.09 7.73 -10.56
CA ASP A 125 5.12 7.84 -9.11
C ASP A 125 3.78 7.44 -8.49
N VAL A 126 3.83 6.58 -7.48
CA VAL A 126 2.68 6.24 -6.63
C VAL A 126 3.08 6.30 -5.17
N VAL A 127 2.29 7.01 -4.38
CA VAL A 127 2.38 7.02 -2.92
C VAL A 127 1.50 5.90 -2.36
N LEU A 128 2.11 4.91 -1.74
CA LEU A 128 1.47 3.75 -1.17
C LEU A 128 1.08 4.00 0.30
N ILE A 129 -0.23 4.02 0.57
CA ILE A 129 -0.78 4.28 1.91
C ILE A 129 -1.47 3.02 2.44
N ALA A 130 -0.84 2.35 3.41
CA ALA A 130 -1.40 1.25 4.18
C ALA A 130 -1.45 1.62 5.67
N THR A 131 -2.11 0.81 6.50
CA THR A 131 -2.00 1.01 7.97
C THR A 131 -0.53 0.87 8.42
N PRO A 132 -0.09 1.56 9.48
CA PRO A 132 1.30 1.49 9.93
C PRO A 132 1.85 0.07 10.13
N TRP A 133 1.03 -0.84 10.66
CA TRP A 133 1.42 -2.25 10.88
C TRP A 133 1.44 -3.09 9.58
N HIS A 134 0.70 -2.69 8.53
CA HIS A 134 0.63 -3.37 7.22
C HIS A 134 1.59 -2.78 6.18
N GLN A 135 2.16 -1.60 6.45
CA GLN A 135 2.93 -0.83 5.49
C GLN A 135 4.12 -1.63 4.92
N LEU A 136 4.89 -2.29 5.78
CA LEU A 136 6.07 -3.08 5.36
C LEU A 136 5.70 -4.16 4.33
N ARG A 137 4.69 -4.99 4.64
CA ARG A 137 4.28 -6.07 3.74
C ARG A 137 3.68 -5.52 2.46
N SER A 138 2.90 -4.45 2.53
CA SER A 138 2.31 -3.80 1.35
C SER A 138 3.40 -3.26 0.43
N PHE A 139 4.39 -2.56 0.99
CA PHE A 139 5.53 -2.03 0.23
C PHE A 139 6.33 -3.14 -0.46
N LEU A 140 6.73 -4.18 0.27
CA LEU A 140 7.47 -5.31 -0.33
C LEU A 140 6.66 -6.09 -1.38
N SER A 141 5.34 -6.15 -1.21
CA SER A 141 4.44 -6.73 -2.22
C SER A 141 4.41 -5.86 -3.48
N ALA A 142 4.40 -4.54 -3.33
CA ALA A 142 4.43 -3.59 -4.44
C ALA A 142 5.76 -3.66 -5.21
N VAL A 143 6.89 -3.72 -4.51
CA VAL A 143 8.22 -3.91 -5.12
C VAL A 143 8.30 -5.26 -5.86
N ALA A 144 7.70 -6.33 -5.32
CA ALA A 144 7.65 -7.59 -6.06
C ALA A 144 6.78 -7.47 -7.33
N ALA A 145 5.68 -6.71 -7.26
CA ALA A 145 4.80 -6.51 -8.40
C ALA A 145 5.47 -5.69 -9.52
N THR A 146 6.24 -4.64 -9.20
CA THR A 146 7.01 -3.86 -10.19
C THR A 146 8.00 -4.74 -10.94
N LYS A 147 8.74 -5.60 -10.23
CA LYS A 147 9.65 -6.59 -10.82
C LYS A 147 8.91 -7.59 -11.72
N LYS A 148 7.83 -8.20 -11.21
CA LYS A 148 7.04 -9.22 -11.94
C LYS A 148 6.41 -8.68 -13.22
N ILE A 149 5.94 -7.43 -13.21
CA ILE A 149 5.30 -6.77 -14.37
C ILE A 149 6.33 -6.14 -15.32
N GLY A 150 7.57 -5.96 -14.87
CA GLY A 150 8.61 -5.26 -15.62
C GLY A 150 8.23 -3.79 -15.86
N TYR A 151 7.68 -3.12 -14.84
CA TYR A 151 7.37 -1.70 -14.90
C TYR A 151 8.08 -0.96 -13.77
N PRO A 152 9.02 -0.04 -14.08
CA PRO A 152 9.84 0.66 -13.09
C PRO A 152 9.07 1.82 -12.45
N LEU A 153 7.93 1.50 -11.83
CA LEU A 153 7.15 2.43 -11.04
C LEU A 153 7.93 2.83 -9.79
N ARG A 154 8.00 4.14 -9.50
CA ARG A 154 8.53 4.67 -8.24
C ARG A 154 7.45 4.64 -7.16
N LEU A 155 7.67 3.80 -6.16
CA LEU A 155 6.80 3.59 -5.02
C LEU A 155 7.34 4.41 -3.87
N TRP A 156 6.50 5.29 -3.34
CA TRP A 156 6.79 6.08 -2.16
C TRP A 156 5.92 5.62 -1.01
N SER A 157 6.52 5.29 0.13
CA SER A 157 5.77 4.78 1.27
C SER A 157 5.22 5.91 2.13
N CYS A 158 3.94 5.88 2.47
CA CYS A 158 3.34 6.83 3.40
C CYS A 158 2.41 6.08 4.35
N PRO A 159 2.88 5.68 5.55
CA PRO A 159 2.04 4.97 6.50
C PRO A 159 0.80 5.79 6.84
N GLY A 160 -0.37 5.16 6.87
CA GLY A 160 -1.62 5.77 7.29
C GLY A 160 -1.59 6.30 8.73
N ASN A 161 -2.67 6.92 9.16
CA ASN A 161 -2.77 7.43 10.52
C ASN A 161 -2.76 6.27 11.52
N ALA A 162 -1.98 6.42 12.59
CA ALA A 162 -2.01 5.47 13.69
C ALA A 162 -3.39 5.52 14.36
N LEU A 163 -4.02 4.36 14.46
CA LEU A 163 -5.20 4.16 15.30
C LEU A 163 -4.73 3.62 16.67
N SER A 164 -5.65 3.49 17.62
CA SER A 164 -5.30 2.97 18.95
C SER A 164 -4.63 1.60 18.84
N TRP A 165 -3.42 1.49 19.39
CA TRP A 165 -2.60 0.28 19.33
C TRP A 165 -3.15 -0.86 20.18
N THR A 166 -3.80 -0.52 21.29
CA THR A 166 -4.34 -1.47 22.28
C THR A 166 -5.80 -1.82 22.03
N GLU A 167 -6.48 -1.10 21.14
CA GLU A 167 -7.86 -1.39 20.77
C GLU A 167 -7.95 -2.71 19.98
N GLN A 168 -8.91 -3.54 20.37
CA GLN A 168 -9.23 -4.77 19.66
C GLN A 168 -9.88 -4.44 18.32
N SER A 169 -9.39 -5.06 17.26
CA SER A 169 -9.92 -4.85 15.91
C SER A 169 -9.88 -6.16 15.11
N VAL A 170 -10.61 -6.16 14.01
CA VAL A 170 -10.65 -7.27 13.06
C VAL A 170 -9.70 -6.98 11.89
N HIS A 171 -8.80 -7.92 11.62
CA HIS A 171 -7.87 -7.93 10.51
C HIS A 171 -8.08 -9.15 9.59
N SER A 172 -7.55 -9.04 8.36
CA SER A 172 -7.49 -10.10 7.36
C SER A 172 -8.81 -10.83 7.19
N GLN A 173 -9.76 -10.19 6.51
CA GLN A 173 -10.97 -10.84 6.03
C GLN A 173 -11.88 -11.43 7.14
N GLY A 174 -11.86 -10.87 8.34
CA GLY A 174 -12.71 -11.34 9.46
C GLY A 174 -12.10 -12.45 10.32
N VAL A 175 -10.90 -12.93 10.00
CA VAL A 175 -10.33 -14.15 10.59
C VAL A 175 -9.42 -13.85 11.78
N GLN A 176 -8.74 -12.70 11.78
CA GLN A 176 -7.76 -12.37 12.80
C GLN A 176 -8.30 -11.26 13.72
N THR A 177 -8.58 -11.61 14.96
CA THR A 177 -8.95 -10.65 16.02
C THR A 177 -7.76 -10.43 16.93
N GLY A 178 -7.45 -9.18 17.25
CA GLY A 178 -6.37 -8.85 18.17
C GLY A 178 -6.20 -7.33 18.33
N SER A 179 -5.24 -6.92 19.14
CA SER A 179 -4.84 -5.53 19.17
C SER A 179 -4.04 -5.19 17.90
N ARG A 180 -4.02 -3.92 17.51
CA ARG A 180 -3.20 -3.49 16.37
C ARG A 180 -1.70 -3.67 16.62
N ALA A 181 -1.28 -3.68 17.89
CA ALA A 181 0.08 -4.06 18.27
C ALA A 181 0.37 -5.54 17.95
N ASP A 182 -0.57 -6.44 18.24
CA ASP A 182 -0.42 -7.88 17.93
C ASP A 182 -0.27 -8.12 16.41
N PHE A 183 -0.95 -7.29 15.60
CA PHE A 183 -0.84 -7.38 14.14
C PHE A 183 0.57 -7.10 13.63
N ILE A 184 1.38 -6.28 14.31
CA ILE A 184 2.77 -6.03 13.90
C ILE A 184 3.56 -7.35 13.86
N HIS A 185 3.42 -8.17 14.90
CA HIS A 185 4.11 -9.46 14.98
C HIS A 185 3.63 -10.42 13.90
N ALA A 186 2.31 -10.53 13.73
CA ALA A 186 1.73 -11.39 12.69
C ALA A 186 2.14 -10.96 11.26
N GLU A 187 2.27 -9.67 11.01
CA GLU A 187 2.72 -9.14 9.73
C GLU A 187 4.21 -9.40 9.49
N LEU A 188 5.05 -9.28 10.52
CA LEU A 188 6.47 -9.65 10.42
C LEU A 188 6.65 -11.14 10.10
N ASP A 189 5.83 -12.02 10.67
CA ASP A 189 5.89 -13.45 10.37
C ASP A 189 5.42 -13.75 8.94
N LYS A 190 4.37 -13.07 8.47
CA LYS A 190 3.97 -13.14 7.05
C LYS A 190 5.06 -12.63 6.12
N VAL A 191 5.74 -11.54 6.47
CA VAL A 191 6.85 -11.01 5.66
C VAL A 191 7.92 -12.09 5.48
N LYS A 192 8.39 -12.71 6.57
CA LYS A 192 9.38 -13.79 6.50
C LYS A 192 8.89 -14.98 5.66
N ALA A 193 7.67 -15.43 5.89
CA ALA A 193 7.12 -16.60 5.20
C ALA A 193 6.91 -16.36 3.70
N TYR A 194 6.37 -15.20 3.33
CA TYR A 194 6.07 -14.86 1.95
C TYR A 194 7.31 -14.44 1.16
N SER A 195 8.30 -13.81 1.80
CA SER A 195 9.59 -13.52 1.15
C SER A 195 10.37 -14.80 0.88
N ALA A 196 10.38 -15.76 1.82
CA ALA A 196 11.01 -17.08 1.62
C ALA A 196 10.39 -17.89 0.47
N ARG A 197 9.09 -17.66 0.18
CA ARG A 197 8.36 -18.26 -0.95
C ARG A 197 8.52 -17.51 -2.27
N GLY A 198 9.07 -16.30 -2.27
CA GLY A 198 9.15 -15.43 -3.46
C GLY A 198 7.83 -14.74 -3.85
N ASP A 199 6.85 -14.69 -2.95
CA ASP A 199 5.59 -13.99 -3.22
C ASP A 199 5.75 -12.47 -3.15
N ILE A 200 6.54 -12.01 -2.19
CA ILE A 200 6.91 -10.61 -1.95
C ILE A 200 8.43 -10.48 -1.98
N SER A 201 8.91 -9.25 -2.13
CA SER A 201 10.36 -8.97 -2.10
C SER A 201 10.92 -9.23 -0.69
N THR A 202 12.16 -9.65 -0.64
CA THR A 202 12.97 -9.71 0.59
C THR A 202 13.28 -8.30 1.13
N ILE A 203 13.75 -8.23 2.38
CA ILE A 203 14.16 -6.96 3.00
C ILE A 203 15.28 -6.31 2.20
N GLU A 204 16.28 -7.10 1.81
CA GLU A 204 17.40 -6.70 0.96
C GLU A 204 16.92 -6.08 -0.35
N GLU A 205 16.05 -6.77 -1.07
CA GLU A 205 15.48 -6.28 -2.31
C GLU A 205 14.66 -5.00 -2.13
N GLY A 206 14.02 -4.82 -0.98
CA GLY A 206 13.33 -3.58 -0.63
C GLY A 206 14.30 -2.42 -0.46
N ILE A 207 15.44 -2.64 0.19
CA ILE A 207 16.51 -1.63 0.36
C ILE A 207 17.15 -1.30 -0.98
N GLU A 208 17.50 -2.31 -1.78
CA GLU A 208 18.05 -2.14 -3.13
C GLU A 208 17.09 -1.35 -4.02
N TYR A 209 15.79 -1.65 -3.95
CA TYR A 209 14.77 -0.90 -4.65
C TYR A 209 14.74 0.57 -4.24
N LEU A 210 14.78 0.87 -2.94
CA LEU A 210 14.81 2.25 -2.45
C LEU A 210 16.08 2.98 -2.91
N ASN A 211 17.24 2.31 -2.91
CA ASN A 211 18.49 2.87 -3.42
C ASN A 211 18.40 3.21 -4.90
N TRP A 212 17.83 2.32 -5.72
CA TRP A 212 17.58 2.58 -7.13
C TRP A 212 16.63 3.77 -7.32
N ARG A 213 15.50 3.79 -6.60
CA ARG A 213 14.49 4.85 -6.69
C ARG A 213 15.09 6.22 -6.32
N ASP A 214 15.92 6.27 -5.28
CA ASP A 214 16.49 7.52 -4.76
C ASP A 214 17.69 8.02 -5.58
N ALA A 215 18.42 7.12 -6.27
CA ALA A 215 19.62 7.45 -7.03
C ALA A 215 19.36 8.02 -8.44
N GLN A 216 18.13 7.91 -8.95
CA GLN A 216 17.71 8.12 -10.35
C GLN A 216 18.78 8.64 -11.33
N GLY A 217 19.42 7.67 -11.99
CA GLY A 217 19.54 7.57 -13.44
C GLY A 217 18.94 6.23 -13.90
N TRP A 218 18.15 6.24 -14.98
CA TRP A 218 17.30 5.13 -15.47
C TRP A 218 18.05 3.84 -15.89
N GLU A 219 19.38 3.84 -15.96
CA GLU A 219 20.15 2.74 -16.57
C GLU A 219 20.30 1.49 -15.69
N ASP A 220 20.03 1.58 -14.38
CA ASP A 220 20.31 0.53 -13.39
C ASP A 220 19.07 -0.08 -12.70
N ALA A 221 17.87 0.02 -13.29
CA ALA A 221 16.70 -0.62 -12.70
C ALA A 221 16.92 -2.13 -12.52
N PRO A 222 16.64 -2.70 -11.32
CA PRO A 222 16.82 -4.14 -11.10
C PRO A 222 15.94 -4.92 -12.08
N LYS A 223 16.61 -5.69 -12.94
CA LYS A 223 16.01 -6.57 -13.95
C LYS A 223 15.31 -7.76 -13.31
#